data_AF-A0A4Q9Z8H4-F1
#
_entry.id   AF-A0A4Q9Z8H4-F1
#
_cell.length_a   1.000
_cell.length_b   1.000
_cell.length_c   1.000
_cell.angle_alpha   90.00
_cell.angle_beta   90.00
_cell.angle_gamma   90.00
#
_symmetry.space_group_name_H-M   'P 1'
#
loop_
_entity.id
_entity.type
_entity.pdbx_description
1 polymer ?
#
loop_
_entity_poly.entity_id
_entity_poly.type
_entity_poly.pdbx_seq_one_letter_code
_entity_poly.pdbx_strand_id
1 'polypeptide(L)'
;MKNKRSIISLLFTFMVLGAILLQSFHSFHHLEKFISEQHCHHKYAHNQPEIGHAHHDFDHCFVCEFALSNYTPTQFFIFTFKKEAVHTAYTFCYSKQITQSFRGSLFALRAPPYFIV
;
A
#
# COMPACT_ATOMS: atom_id res chain seq x y z
N MET A 1 12.58 16.14 11.17
CA MET A 1 13.28 14.84 11.29
C MET A 1 12.46 13.64 10.79
N LYS A 2 11.13 13.66 10.89
CA LYS A 2 10.22 12.57 10.46
C LYS A 2 10.33 12.22 8.97
N ASN A 3 10.48 13.23 8.10
CA ASN A 3 10.52 13.05 6.64
C ASN A 3 11.83 12.42 6.15
N LYS A 4 12.98 12.75 6.78
CA LYS A 4 14.29 12.18 6.43
C LYS A 4 14.38 10.68 6.78
N ARG A 5 13.80 10.27 7.91
CA ARG A 5 13.71 8.85 8.30
C ARG A 5 12.79 8.05 7.35
N SER A 6 11.72 8.68 6.87
CA SER A 6 10.82 8.08 5.88
C SER A 6 11.52 7.78 4.56
N ILE A 7 12.37 8.68 4.08
CA ILE A 7 13.13 8.49 2.83
C ILE A 7 14.15 7.36 2.97
N ILE A 8 14.86 7.29 4.10
CA ILE A 8 15.82 6.22 4.36
C ILE A 8 15.11 4.86 4.42
N SER A 9 13.96 4.78 5.09
CA SER A 9 13.15 3.55 5.13
C SER A 9 12.70 3.13 3.74
N LEU A 10 12.24 4.09 2.92
CA LEU A 10 11.80 3.82 1.55
C LEU A 10 12.96 3.29 0.68
N LEU A 11 14.13 3.94 0.77
CA LEU A 11 15.33 3.51 0.05
C LEU A 11 15.77 2.10 0.48
N PHE A 12 15.69 1.79 1.77
CA PHE A 12 16.02 0.46 2.27
C PHE A 12 15.07 -0.61 1.72
N THR A 13 13.76 -0.33 1.70
CA THR A 13 12.77 -1.23 1.08
C THR A 13 13.07 -1.48 -0.39
N PHE A 14 13.42 -0.44 -1.15
CA PHE A 14 13.79 -0.59 -2.56
C PHE A 14 15.10 -1.37 -2.75
N MET A 15 16.08 -1.16 -1.87
CA MET A 15 17.33 -1.94 -1.87
C MET A 15 17.06 -3.43 -1.65
N VAL A 16 16.25 -3.76 -0.64
CA VAL A 16 15.87 -5.16 -0.34
C VAL A 16 15.10 -5.77 -1.50
N LEU A 17 14.13 -5.04 -2.06
CA LEU A 17 13.38 -5.50 -3.23
C LEU A 17 14.30 -5.73 -4.43
N GLY A 18 15.22 -4.81 -4.70
CA GLY A 18 16.20 -4.91 -5.77
C GLY A 18 17.12 -6.12 -5.61
N ALA A 19 17.61 -6.38 -4.39
CA ALA A 19 18.43 -7.55 -4.09
C ALA A 19 17.68 -8.86 -4.38
N ILE A 20 16.41 -8.97 -3.95
CA ILE A 20 15.57 -10.15 -4.20
C ILE A 20 15.31 -10.31 -5.70
N LEU A 21 14.99 -9.24 -6.43
CA LEU A 21 14.71 -9.30 -7.87
C LEU A 21 15.94 -9.69 -8.69
N LEU A 22 17.10 -9.11 -8.39
CA LEU A 22 18.35 -9.43 -9.09
C LEU A 22 18.79 -10.87 -8.82
N GLN A 23 18.69 -11.33 -7.56
CA GLN A 23 18.97 -12.73 -7.21
C GLN A 23 17.99 -13.69 -7.90
N SER A 24 16.70 -13.34 -7.96
CA SER A 24 15.69 -14.13 -8.68
C SER A 24 16.00 -14.20 -10.18
N PHE A 25 16.27 -13.07 -10.84
CA PHE A 25 16.59 -13.04 -12.28
C PHE A 25 17.85 -13.85 -12.61
N HIS A 26 18.92 -13.70 -11.82
CA HIS A 26 20.13 -14.46 -12.01
C HIS A 26 19.90 -15.97 -11.79
N SER A 27 19.06 -16.35 -10.83
CA SER A 27 18.72 -17.74 -10.57
C SER A 27 18.00 -18.41 -11.76
N PHE A 28 17.18 -17.67 -12.52
CA PHE A 28 16.53 -18.19 -13.73
C PHE A 28 17.52 -18.58 -14.83
N HIS A 29 18.60 -17.82 -15.01
CA HIS A 29 19.64 -18.14 -15.99
C HIS A 29 20.36 -19.45 -15.63
N HIS A 30 20.59 -19.69 -14.34
CA HIS A 30 21.16 -20.96 -13.87
C HIS A 30 20.14 -22.09 -13.98
N LEU A 31 18.87 -21.83 -13.68
CA LEU A 31 17.79 -22.80 -13.82
C LEU A 31 17.65 -23.28 -15.27
N GLU A 32 17.68 -22.38 -16.25
CA GLU A 32 17.65 -22.73 -17.67
C GLU A 32 18.82 -23.66 -18.04
N LYS A 33 20.02 -23.36 -17.54
CA LYS A 33 21.19 -24.21 -17.76
C LYS A 33 21.03 -25.58 -17.11
N PHE A 34 20.54 -25.67 -15.88
CA PHE A 34 20.29 -26.96 -15.21
C PHE A 34 19.22 -27.80 -15.92
N ILE A 35 18.21 -27.17 -16.51
CA ILE A 35 17.18 -27.86 -17.29
C ILE A 35 17.76 -28.35 -18.63
N SER A 36 18.64 -27.56 -19.25
CA SER A 36 19.25 -27.87 -20.56
C SER A 36 20.39 -28.89 -20.46
N GLU A 37 21.29 -28.72 -19.49
CA GLU A 37 22.33 -29.67 -19.12
C GLU A 37 21.72 -30.69 -18.17
N GLN A 38 21.08 -31.73 -18.74
CA GLN A 38 20.46 -32.83 -18.00
C GLN A 38 21.51 -33.56 -17.12
N HIS A 39 21.77 -33.03 -15.92
CA HIS A 39 22.73 -33.56 -14.96
C HIS A 39 22.09 -34.73 -14.20
N CYS A 40 22.12 -35.90 -14.83
CA CYS A 40 21.70 -37.13 -14.17
C CYS A 40 22.84 -37.67 -13.28
N HIS A 41 22.61 -37.67 -11.96
CA HIS A 41 23.53 -38.32 -11.01
C HIS A 41 23.28 -39.84 -10.99
N HIS A 42 23.85 -40.56 -11.95
CA HIS A 42 23.81 -42.02 -11.94
C HIS A 42 24.92 -42.57 -11.04
N LYS A 43 24.57 -43.30 -9.97
CA LYS A 43 25.42 -44.38 -9.47
C LYS A 43 24.83 -45.68 -9.98
N TYR A 44 25.32 -46.17 -11.11
CA TYR A 44 24.88 -47.46 -11.63
C TYR A 44 25.27 -48.56 -10.64
N ALA A 45 24.29 -49.12 -9.92
CA ALA A 45 24.47 -50.40 -9.25
C ALA A 45 24.55 -51.47 -10.34
N HIS A 46 25.59 -52.31 -10.29
CA HIS A 46 25.75 -53.42 -11.22
C HIS A 46 24.49 -54.32 -11.13
N ASN A 47 23.70 -54.40 -12.21
CA ASN A 47 22.56 -55.29 -12.40
C ASN A 47 21.20 -54.89 -11.77
N GLN A 48 20.93 -53.62 -11.48
CA GLN A 48 19.57 -53.16 -11.12
C GLN A 48 19.11 -52.05 -12.08
N PRO A 49 18.10 -52.31 -12.95
CA PRO A 49 17.48 -51.25 -13.73
C PRO A 49 16.58 -50.41 -12.81
N GLU A 50 16.98 -49.19 -12.49
CA GLU A 50 16.13 -48.24 -11.76
C GLU A 50 15.07 -47.64 -12.69
N ILE A 51 13.79 -47.94 -12.44
CA ILE A 51 12.63 -47.61 -13.30
C ILE A 51 12.15 -46.16 -13.11
N GLY A 52 12.69 -45.41 -12.15
CA GLY A 52 12.33 -44.02 -11.93
C GLY A 52 13.49 -43.24 -11.34
N HIS A 53 14.05 -42.33 -12.13
CA HIS A 53 15.05 -41.38 -11.66
C HIS A 53 14.30 -40.26 -10.94
N ALA A 54 14.56 -40.06 -9.65
CA ALA A 54 14.09 -38.87 -8.97
C ALA A 54 14.89 -37.69 -9.51
N HIS A 55 14.26 -36.86 -10.33
CA HIS A 55 14.83 -35.56 -10.68
C HIS A 55 14.81 -34.72 -9.41
N HIS A 56 15.97 -34.52 -8.78
CA HIS A 56 16.07 -33.64 -7.61
C HIS A 56 15.66 -32.22 -7.99
N ASP A 57 14.97 -31.57 -7.05
CA ASP A 57 14.31 -30.27 -7.12
C ASP A 57 14.95 -29.29 -8.11
N PHE A 58 14.42 -29.25 -9.33
CA PHE A 58 14.70 -28.18 -10.29
C PHE A 58 14.28 -26.80 -9.74
N ASP A 59 13.52 -26.77 -8.66
CA ASP A 59 13.07 -25.55 -8.01
C ASP A 59 14.17 -24.85 -7.20
N HIS A 60 15.34 -25.48 -6.99
CA HIS A 60 16.43 -24.92 -6.19
C HIS A 60 17.75 -24.76 -6.96
N CYS A 61 18.28 -23.54 -6.99
CA CYS A 61 19.59 -23.23 -7.55
C CYS A 61 20.66 -23.21 -6.45
N PHE A 62 21.46 -24.28 -6.37
CA PHE A 62 22.57 -24.41 -5.40
C PHE A 62 23.70 -23.39 -5.59
N VAL A 63 23.83 -22.79 -6.78
CA VAL A 63 24.83 -21.72 -7.03
C VAL A 63 24.39 -20.40 -6.42
N CYS A 64 23.08 -20.13 -6.43
CA CYS A 64 22.49 -18.89 -5.92
C CYS A 64 21.89 -19.05 -4.51
N GLU A 65 21.89 -20.27 -3.95
CA GLU A 65 21.19 -20.67 -2.73
C GLU A 65 19.75 -20.11 -2.69
N PHE A 66 19.05 -20.25 -3.83
CA PHE A 66 17.74 -19.65 -4.06
C PHE A 66 16.76 -20.70 -4.55
N ALA A 67 15.62 -20.83 -3.87
CA ALA A 67 14.53 -21.72 -4.26
C ALA A 67 13.35 -20.91 -4.79
N LEU A 68 12.85 -21.27 -5.98
CA LEU A 68 11.54 -20.83 -6.44
C LEU A 68 10.46 -21.67 -5.74
N SER A 69 9.37 -21.02 -5.35
CA SER A 69 8.19 -21.72 -4.83
C SER A 69 7.05 -21.66 -5.84
N ASN A 70 6.14 -22.62 -5.74
CA ASN A 70 4.93 -22.64 -6.57
C ASN A 70 4.09 -21.37 -6.34
N TYR A 71 3.53 -20.85 -7.44
CA TYR A 71 2.63 -19.70 -7.39
C TYR A 71 1.46 -19.97 -6.43
N THR A 72 1.31 -19.12 -5.42
CA THR A 72 0.17 -19.16 -4.49
C THR A 72 -0.82 -18.07 -4.89
N PRO A 73 -2.07 -18.40 -5.26
CA PRO A 73 -3.05 -17.38 -5.64
C PRO A 73 -3.37 -16.49 -4.44
N THR A 74 -3.28 -15.17 -4.63
CA THR A 74 -3.66 -14.20 -3.61
C THR A 74 -5.19 -14.06 -3.58
N GLN A 75 -5.77 -14.12 -2.39
CA GLN A 75 -7.19 -13.83 -2.22
C GLN A 75 -7.39 -12.31 -2.33
N PHE A 76 -8.19 -11.88 -3.31
CA PHE A 76 -8.57 -10.47 -3.44
C PHE A 76 -9.60 -10.13 -2.35
N PHE A 77 -9.25 -9.20 -1.45
CA PHE A 77 -10.19 -8.67 -0.47
C PHE A 77 -11.02 -7.54 -1.10
N ILE A 78 -12.34 -7.73 -1.15
CA ILE A 78 -13.28 -6.69 -1.59
C ILE A 78 -13.69 -5.89 -0.35
N PHE A 79 -13.38 -4.59 -0.33
CA PHE A 79 -13.86 -3.69 0.72
C PHE A 79 -15.23 -3.14 0.35
N THR A 80 -16.25 -3.43 1.16
CA THR A 80 -17.58 -2.81 1.01
C THR A 80 -17.63 -1.51 1.80
N PHE A 81 -17.66 -0.37 1.12
CA PHE A 81 -17.93 0.91 1.77
C PHE A 81 -19.41 0.99 2.16
N LYS A 82 -19.69 1.02 3.47
CA LYS A 82 -21.01 1.42 3.97
C LYS A 82 -21.06 2.94 4.06
N LYS A 83 -21.97 3.55 3.29
CA LYS A 83 -22.28 4.97 3.44
C LYS A 83 -23.09 5.15 4.71
N GLU A 84 -22.43 5.58 5.79
CA GLU A 84 -23.10 6.02 7.00
C GLU A 84 -23.95 7.27 6.67
N ALA A 85 -25.26 7.17 6.84
CA ALA A 85 -26.15 8.32 6.70
C ALA A 85 -25.99 9.20 7.93
N VAL A 86 -25.19 10.25 7.83
CA VAL A 86 -25.08 11.26 8.88
C VAL A 86 -26.37 12.08 8.86
N HIS A 87 -27.31 11.76 9.75
CA HIS A 87 -28.50 12.57 9.98
C HIS A 87 -28.10 13.83 10.75
N THR A 88 -27.83 14.92 10.02
CA THR A 88 -27.65 16.24 10.63
C THR A 88 -29.01 16.79 11.05
N ALA A 89 -29.30 16.82 12.36
CA ALA A 89 -30.45 17.52 12.87
C ALA A 89 -30.24 19.04 12.69
N TYR A 90 -31.06 19.67 11.84
CA TYR A 90 -31.05 21.12 11.69
C TYR A 90 -31.58 21.76 12.97
N THR A 91 -30.73 22.53 13.65
CA THR A 91 -31.16 23.33 14.80
C THR A 91 -31.61 24.69 14.29
N PHE A 92 -32.91 24.96 14.32
CA PHE A 92 -33.45 26.29 14.00
C PHE A 92 -33.29 27.19 15.23
N CYS A 93 -32.29 28.06 15.21
CA CYS A 93 -32.17 29.13 16.19
C CYS A 93 -33.10 30.28 15.79
N TYR A 94 -34.25 30.40 16.46
CA TYR A 94 -35.02 31.64 16.39
C TYR A 94 -34.28 32.71 17.18
N SER A 95 -33.70 33.70 16.49
CA SER A 95 -33.18 34.87 17.17
C SER A 95 -34.38 35.63 17.76
N LYS A 96 -34.41 35.78 19.09
CA LYS A 96 -35.35 36.70 19.70
C LYS A 96 -35.00 38.10 19.19
N GLN A 97 -35.96 38.77 18.58
CA GLN A 97 -35.85 40.17 18.20
C GLN A 97 -35.33 40.94 19.40
N ILE A 98 -34.24 41.69 19.21
CA ILE A 98 -33.70 42.55 20.25
C ILE A 98 -34.75 43.64 20.48
N THR A 99 -35.58 43.49 21.51
CA THR A 99 -36.44 44.57 21.97
C THR A 99 -35.54 45.58 22.68
N GLN A 100 -34.86 46.41 21.90
CA GLN A 100 -34.19 47.58 22.44
C GLN A 100 -35.27 48.58 22.85
N SER A 101 -35.87 48.38 24.03
CA SER A 101 -36.49 49.49 24.76
C SER A 101 -35.37 50.40 25.23
N PHE A 102 -34.89 51.23 24.30
CA PHE A 102 -33.80 52.17 24.54
C PHE A 102 -34.30 53.27 25.49
N ARG A 103 -33.81 53.26 26.73
CA ARG A 103 -34.09 54.28 27.76
C ARG A 103 -33.10 55.46 27.73
N GLY A 104 -32.38 55.66 26.62
CA GLY A 104 -31.35 56.69 26.46
C GLY A 104 -31.62 57.69 25.34
N SER A 105 -30.71 58.65 25.16
CA SER A 105 -30.73 59.64 24.06
C SER A 105 -30.20 59.03 22.75
N LEU A 106 -31.05 58.94 21.72
CA LEU A 106 -30.68 58.45 20.39
C LEU A 106 -29.82 59.50 19.68
N PHE A 107 -28.52 59.25 19.58
CA PHE A 107 -27.56 60.17 18.96
C PHE A 107 -27.71 60.34 17.44
N ALA A 108 -28.66 59.62 16.82
CA ALA A 108 -29.02 59.78 15.42
C ALA A 108 -29.65 61.15 15.10
N LEU A 109 -30.11 61.91 16.10
CA LEU A 109 -30.69 63.26 15.94
C LEU A 109 -29.71 64.42 16.21
N ARG A 110 -28.40 64.16 16.27
CA ARG A 110 -27.39 65.23 16.46
C ARG A 110 -26.90 65.87 15.16
N ALA A 111 -27.47 65.51 14.01
CA ALA A 111 -27.18 66.23 12.78
C ALA A 111 -27.79 67.65 12.87
N PRO A 112 -27.04 68.71 12.51
CA PRO A 112 -27.58 70.07 12.48
C PRO A 112 -28.78 70.14 11.52
N PRO A 113 -29.84 70.91 11.84
CA PRO A 113 -31.03 70.99 11.01
C PRO A 113 -30.65 71.51 9.62
N TYR A 114 -31.04 70.76 8.59
CA TYR A 114 -30.90 71.20 7.20
C TYR A 114 -31.91 72.34 6.98
N PHE A 115 -31.43 73.57 6.84
CA PHE A 115 -32.26 74.65 6.31
C PHE A 115 -32.46 74.40 4.81
N ILE A 116 -33.70 74.10 4.42
CA ILE A 116 -34.12 74.17 3.02
C ILE A 116 -34.44 75.65 2.76
N VAL A 117 -33.69 76.26 1.84
CA VAL A 117 -34.00 77.56 1.23
C VAL A 117 -34.84 77.32 0.00
#